data_AF-A0A3A4WCN4-F1
#
_entry.id   AF-A0A3A4WCN4-F1
#
_cell.length_a   1.000
_cell.length_b   1.000
_cell.length_c   1.000
_cell.angle_alpha   90.00
_cell.angle_beta   90.00
_cell.angle_gamma   90.00
#
_symmetry.space_group_name_H-M   'P 1'
#
loop_
_entity.id
_entity.type
_entity.pdbx_description
1 polymer ?
#
loop_
_entity_poly.entity_id
_entity_poly.type
_entity_poly.pdbx_seq_one_letter_code
_entity_poly.pdbx_strand_id
1 'polypeptide(L)'
;MGKIVAVTGNEACAQALKQINPDVCAAYPITPATDLMQRFSSFVNDGKVDTELVLVESEHSAMSACIGAAAAGGRVATATSSQGLALMWEMLYIAAGTRLPIIMPLVNRALSAPLNIHGDHSDGMGARDTGWIQIYSENAQEAYDNLIQSFRIAEHLDIRLPAMVCMDGFIVSHSIERVEYIDDADVKKFVGKFVSVNPLLDLDKPKSYGPLILTDLYHEYKRAQHEVMTKVPKVALEVAAEFEKMTGRKYGLF
;
A
#
# COMPACT_ATOMS: atom_id res chain seq x y z
N MET A 1 15.99 5.51 -19.37
CA MET A 1 15.38 6.85 -19.63
C MET A 1 13.92 6.55 -19.90
N GLY A 2 13.01 7.09 -19.09
CA GLY A 2 11.68 6.52 -18.92
C GLY A 2 10.81 6.54 -20.19
N LYS A 3 9.82 5.65 -20.22
CA LYS A 3 8.82 5.64 -21.30
C LYS A 3 7.69 6.60 -20.95
N ILE A 4 7.48 7.60 -21.80
CA ILE A 4 6.37 8.55 -21.65
C ILE A 4 5.11 7.96 -22.27
N VAL A 5 4.02 7.95 -21.51
CA VAL A 5 2.72 7.37 -21.88
C VAL A 5 1.58 8.30 -21.48
N ALA A 6 0.41 8.09 -22.09
CA ALA A 6 -0.84 8.73 -21.69
C ALA A 6 -1.72 7.68 -21.00
N VAL A 7 -1.90 7.79 -19.69
CA VAL A 7 -2.52 6.77 -18.84
C VAL A 7 -3.28 7.43 -17.69
N THR A 8 -4.18 6.69 -17.05
CA THR A 8 -4.87 7.15 -15.83
C THR A 8 -4.06 6.87 -14.57
N GLY A 9 -4.44 7.46 -13.43
CA GLY A 9 -3.83 7.11 -12.13
C GLY A 9 -3.99 5.64 -11.76
N ASN A 10 -5.14 5.01 -12.06
CA ASN A 10 -5.33 3.57 -11.86
C ASN A 10 -4.37 2.74 -12.72
N GLU A 11 -4.20 3.10 -13.99
CA GLU A 11 -3.25 2.45 -14.90
C GLU A 11 -1.81 2.59 -14.41
N ALA A 12 -1.44 3.78 -13.95
CA ALA A 12 -0.11 4.08 -13.45
C ALA A 12 0.17 3.27 -12.18
N CYS A 13 -0.73 3.23 -11.21
CA CYS A 13 -0.59 2.40 -10.01
C CYS A 13 -0.53 0.89 -10.34
N ALA A 14 -1.34 0.40 -11.28
CA ALA A 14 -1.28 -1.00 -11.71
C ALA A 14 0.08 -1.33 -12.36
N GLN A 15 0.64 -0.42 -13.16
CA GLN A 15 1.98 -0.56 -13.71
C GLN A 15 3.05 -0.58 -12.62
N ALA A 16 2.97 0.30 -11.62
CA ALA A 16 3.89 0.29 -10.48
C ALA A 16 3.84 -1.04 -9.73
N LEU A 17 2.66 -1.58 -9.41
CA LEU A 17 2.52 -2.90 -8.79
C LEU A 17 3.15 -4.01 -9.65
N LYS A 18 2.95 -3.96 -10.96
CA LYS A 18 3.58 -4.90 -11.90
C LYS A 18 5.10 -4.85 -11.85
N GLN A 19 5.67 -3.66 -11.70
CA GLN A 19 7.11 -3.46 -11.63
C GLN A 19 7.68 -3.91 -10.28
N ILE A 20 6.93 -3.68 -9.20
CA ILE A 20 7.28 -4.07 -7.83
C ILE A 20 7.21 -5.60 -7.66
N ASN A 21 6.27 -6.27 -8.33
CA ASN A 21 6.03 -7.71 -8.27
C ASN A 21 5.84 -8.20 -6.81
N PRO A 22 4.76 -7.80 -6.12
CA PRO A 22 4.47 -8.30 -4.77
C PRO A 22 4.23 -9.81 -4.79
N ASP A 23 4.53 -10.50 -3.69
CA ASP A 23 4.37 -11.95 -3.58
C ASP A 23 2.89 -12.35 -3.53
N VAL A 24 2.08 -11.59 -2.79
CA VAL A 24 0.64 -11.84 -2.62
C VAL A 24 -0.16 -10.56 -2.83
N CYS A 25 -1.28 -10.68 -3.53
CA CYS A 25 -2.28 -9.63 -3.60
C CYS A 25 -3.68 -10.19 -3.33
N ALA A 26 -4.31 -9.82 -2.22
CA ALA A 26 -5.70 -10.18 -1.96
C ALA A 26 -6.60 -8.99 -2.27
N ALA A 27 -7.68 -9.20 -3.01
CA ALA A 27 -8.47 -8.10 -3.56
C ALA A 27 -9.97 -8.40 -3.63
N TYR A 28 -10.77 -7.33 -3.52
CA TYR A 28 -12.20 -7.34 -3.74
C TYR A 28 -12.58 -6.09 -4.55
N PRO A 29 -13.48 -6.20 -5.55
CA PRO A 29 -13.77 -5.09 -6.45
C PRO A 29 -14.66 -4.02 -5.78
N ILE A 30 -14.22 -2.77 -5.81
CA ILE A 30 -15.01 -1.60 -5.44
C ILE A 30 -14.62 -0.38 -6.27
N THR A 31 -15.60 0.24 -6.93
CA THR A 31 -15.39 1.47 -7.72
C THR A 31 -14.91 2.62 -6.82
N PRO A 32 -13.95 3.47 -7.24
CA PRO A 32 -13.19 3.47 -8.50
C PRO A 32 -11.89 2.63 -8.50
N ALA A 33 -11.59 1.85 -7.46
CA ALA A 33 -10.39 1.02 -7.38
C ALA A 33 -10.43 -0.26 -8.25
N THR A 34 -11.62 -0.70 -8.68
CA THR A 34 -11.78 -1.90 -9.50
C THR A 34 -10.92 -1.91 -10.77
N ASP A 35 -10.82 -0.78 -11.49
CA ASP A 35 -10.05 -0.69 -12.73
C ASP A 35 -8.55 -0.96 -12.51
N LEU A 36 -7.97 -0.45 -11.41
CA LEU A 36 -6.59 -0.74 -11.02
C LEU A 36 -6.39 -2.25 -10.83
N MET A 37 -7.25 -2.89 -10.03
CA MET A 37 -7.10 -4.31 -9.73
C MET A 37 -7.36 -5.21 -10.94
N GLN A 38 -8.29 -4.83 -11.83
CA GLN A 38 -8.55 -5.55 -13.07
C GLN A 38 -7.33 -5.52 -14.02
N ARG A 39 -6.63 -4.39 -14.08
CA ARG A 39 -5.40 -4.27 -14.87
C ARG A 39 -4.26 -5.08 -14.25
N PHE A 40 -4.11 -5.00 -12.93
CA PHE A 40 -3.11 -5.80 -12.23
C PHE A 40 -3.37 -7.31 -12.37
N SER A 41 -4.63 -7.76 -12.25
CA SER A 41 -4.98 -9.17 -12.46
C SER A 41 -4.69 -9.65 -13.89
N SER A 42 -4.76 -8.76 -14.88
CA SER A 42 -4.37 -9.09 -16.26
C SER A 42 -2.86 -9.34 -16.35
N PHE A 43 -2.03 -8.57 -15.64
CA PHE A 43 -0.59 -8.83 -15.56
C PHE A 43 -0.26 -10.16 -14.89
N VAL A 44 -1.03 -10.56 -13.86
CA VAL A 44 -0.90 -11.88 -13.22
C VAL A 44 -1.25 -12.99 -14.22
N ASN A 45 -2.41 -12.90 -14.88
CA ASN A 45 -2.85 -13.86 -15.89
C ASN A 45 -1.84 -14.01 -17.04
N ASP A 46 -1.24 -12.92 -17.47
CA ASP A 46 -0.29 -12.89 -18.59
C ASP A 46 1.15 -13.29 -18.18
N GLY A 47 1.37 -13.71 -16.92
CA GLY A 47 2.67 -14.12 -16.40
C GLY A 47 3.70 -12.98 -16.39
N LYS A 48 3.26 -11.73 -16.24
CA LYS A 48 4.14 -10.55 -16.13
C LYS A 48 4.65 -10.31 -14.71
N VAL A 49 3.99 -10.93 -13.74
CA VAL A 49 4.32 -10.98 -12.31
C VAL A 49 4.11 -12.40 -11.80
N ASP A 50 4.77 -12.72 -10.71
CA ASP A 50 4.69 -14.03 -10.04
C ASP A 50 3.73 -13.99 -8.83
N THR A 51 2.94 -12.91 -8.72
CA THR A 51 2.03 -12.64 -7.60
C THR A 51 0.94 -13.68 -7.48
N GLU A 52 0.74 -14.23 -6.28
CA GLU A 52 -0.44 -15.00 -5.93
C GLU A 52 -1.63 -14.04 -5.72
N LEU A 53 -2.58 -14.02 -6.66
CA LEU A 53 -3.76 -13.18 -6.60
C LEU A 53 -4.92 -13.92 -5.94
N VAL A 54 -5.36 -13.45 -4.77
CA VAL A 54 -6.45 -14.04 -4.00
C VAL A 54 -7.71 -13.20 -4.15
N LEU A 55 -8.71 -13.74 -4.86
CA LEU A 55 -10.03 -13.12 -5.00
C LEU A 55 -10.91 -13.56 -3.84
N VAL A 56 -11.17 -12.66 -2.92
CA VAL A 56 -11.91 -12.93 -1.69
C VAL A 56 -13.39 -12.54 -1.81
N GLU A 57 -14.19 -12.78 -0.77
CA GLU A 57 -15.62 -12.49 -0.71
C GLU A 57 -15.97 -11.09 -0.20
N SER A 58 -15.02 -10.39 0.43
CA SER A 58 -15.20 -9.01 0.90
C SER A 58 -13.87 -8.29 1.18
N GLU A 59 -13.89 -6.97 1.34
CA GLU A 59 -12.71 -6.19 1.69
C GLU A 59 -12.14 -6.54 3.07
N HIS A 60 -12.99 -6.94 4.04
CA HIS A 60 -12.51 -7.44 5.33
C HIS A 60 -11.60 -8.66 5.14
N SER A 61 -12.05 -9.60 4.32
CA SER A 61 -11.31 -10.82 3.98
C SER A 61 -10.05 -10.51 3.16
N ALA A 62 -10.09 -9.46 2.33
CA ALA A 62 -8.91 -9.02 1.57
C ALA A 62 -7.80 -8.55 2.50
N MET A 63 -8.12 -7.70 3.48
CA MET A 63 -7.12 -7.25 4.45
C MET A 63 -6.68 -8.38 5.39
N SER A 64 -7.61 -9.27 5.78
CA SER A 64 -7.29 -10.46 6.59
C SER A 64 -6.30 -11.40 5.89
N ALA A 65 -6.51 -11.70 4.60
CA ALA A 65 -5.60 -12.48 3.79
C ALA A 65 -4.23 -11.77 3.63
N CYS A 66 -4.24 -10.45 3.43
CA CYS A 66 -3.01 -9.65 3.37
C CYS A 66 -2.19 -9.73 4.67
N ILE A 67 -2.85 -9.64 5.83
CA ILE A 67 -2.20 -9.77 7.14
C ILE A 67 -1.59 -11.17 7.30
N GLY A 68 -2.32 -12.22 6.94
CA GLY A 68 -1.80 -13.59 6.99
C GLY A 68 -0.57 -13.77 6.10
N ALA A 69 -0.62 -13.30 4.86
CA ALA A 69 0.49 -13.38 3.91
C ALA A 69 1.72 -12.56 4.34
N ALA A 70 1.51 -11.35 4.87
CA ALA A 70 2.59 -10.51 5.35
C ALA A 70 3.23 -11.11 6.61
N ALA A 71 2.43 -11.63 7.54
CA ALA A 71 2.92 -12.35 8.72
C ALA A 71 3.70 -13.61 8.34
N ALA A 72 3.27 -14.34 7.30
CA ALA A 72 4.01 -15.48 6.75
C ALA A 72 5.35 -15.11 6.10
N GLY A 73 5.59 -13.83 5.81
CA GLY A 73 6.85 -13.30 5.31
C GLY A 73 6.84 -12.91 3.83
N GLY A 74 5.67 -12.74 3.21
CA GLY A 74 5.55 -12.20 1.85
C GLY A 74 5.53 -10.67 1.81
N ARG A 75 5.94 -10.10 0.67
CA ARG A 75 5.65 -8.72 0.27
C ARG A 75 4.22 -8.64 -0.24
N VAL A 76 3.38 -7.81 0.38
CA VAL A 76 1.93 -7.84 0.17
C VAL A 76 1.37 -6.50 -0.29
N ALA A 77 0.45 -6.56 -1.25
CA ALA A 77 -0.33 -5.42 -1.68
C ALA A 77 -1.83 -5.73 -1.77
N THR A 78 -2.68 -4.72 -1.73
CA THR A 78 -4.12 -4.77 -2.07
C THR A 78 -4.52 -3.44 -2.70
N ALA A 79 -5.78 -3.21 -3.05
CA ALA A 79 -6.31 -1.88 -3.34
C ALA A 79 -7.79 -1.82 -2.96
N THR A 80 -8.27 -0.64 -2.53
CA THR A 80 -9.67 -0.47 -2.10
C THR A 80 -10.12 0.99 -2.23
N SER A 81 -11.36 1.25 -1.80
CA SER A 81 -11.99 2.56 -1.79
C SER A 81 -13.19 2.59 -0.82
N SER A 82 -13.49 3.75 -0.22
CA SER A 82 -14.77 4.03 0.48
C SER A 82 -15.24 2.94 1.43
N GLN A 83 -16.38 2.30 1.13
CA GLN A 83 -17.02 1.29 1.98
C GLN A 83 -16.13 0.07 2.17
N GLY A 84 -15.28 -0.22 1.19
CA GLY A 84 -14.30 -1.29 1.26
C GLY A 84 -13.25 -1.02 2.32
N LEU A 85 -12.72 0.21 2.37
CA LEU A 85 -11.82 0.62 3.44
C LEU A 85 -12.51 0.61 4.81
N ALA A 86 -13.78 1.07 4.87
CA ALA A 86 -14.56 1.01 6.10
C ALA A 86 -14.76 -0.44 6.58
N LEU A 87 -14.95 -1.38 5.66
CA LEU A 87 -15.08 -2.81 5.98
C LEU A 87 -13.74 -3.45 6.39
N MET A 88 -12.61 -2.86 6.00
CA MET A 88 -11.27 -3.23 6.48
C MET A 88 -10.91 -2.67 7.87
N TRP A 89 -11.71 -1.75 8.43
CA TRP A 89 -11.27 -0.83 9.49
C TRP A 89 -10.63 -1.50 10.72
N GLU A 90 -11.24 -2.55 11.27
CA GLU A 90 -10.66 -3.26 12.42
C GLU A 90 -9.33 -3.97 12.07
N MET A 91 -9.22 -4.47 10.83
CA MET A 91 -8.03 -5.16 10.34
C MET A 91 -6.87 -4.20 10.13
N LEU A 92 -7.14 -2.92 9.83
CA LEU A 92 -6.10 -1.90 9.70
C LEU A 92 -5.27 -1.77 10.99
N TYR A 93 -5.93 -1.81 12.16
CA TYR A 93 -5.25 -1.78 13.46
C TYR A 93 -4.41 -3.02 13.69
N ILE A 94 -4.88 -4.20 13.25
CA ILE A 94 -4.13 -5.46 13.36
C ILE A 94 -2.86 -5.38 12.50
N ALA A 95 -2.95 -4.98 11.24
CA ALA A 95 -1.80 -4.83 10.35
C ALA A 95 -0.73 -3.87 10.92
N ALA A 96 -1.18 -2.70 11.38
CA ALA A 96 -0.27 -1.70 11.94
C ALA A 96 0.32 -2.12 13.29
N GLY A 97 -0.49 -2.71 14.18
CA GLY A 97 -0.03 -3.20 15.48
C GLY A 97 0.99 -4.32 15.34
N THR A 98 0.74 -5.26 14.44
CA THR A 98 1.64 -6.41 14.20
C THR A 98 2.86 -6.08 13.34
N ARG A 99 3.08 -4.80 13.00
CA ARG A 99 4.28 -4.31 12.29
C ARG A 99 4.45 -4.93 10.90
N LEU A 100 3.34 -5.12 10.19
CA LEU A 100 3.29 -5.76 8.88
C LEU A 100 3.28 -4.71 7.76
N PRO A 101 4.30 -4.64 6.89
CA PRO A 101 4.34 -3.70 5.77
C PRO A 101 3.43 -4.19 4.63
N ILE A 102 2.16 -3.77 4.67
CA ILE A 102 1.16 -4.00 3.62
C ILE A 102 0.97 -2.68 2.87
N ILE A 103 1.02 -2.71 1.54
CA ILE A 103 0.82 -1.53 0.71
C ILE A 103 -0.57 -1.53 0.07
N MET A 104 -1.25 -0.39 0.14
CA MET A 104 -2.59 -0.25 -0.40
C MET A 104 -2.75 1.08 -1.14
N PRO A 105 -2.79 1.08 -2.49
CA PRO A 105 -3.42 2.15 -3.23
C PRO A 105 -4.86 2.32 -2.75
N LEU A 106 -5.14 3.47 -2.15
CA LEU A 106 -6.46 3.87 -1.71
C LEU A 106 -7.00 4.89 -2.70
N VAL A 107 -7.95 4.45 -3.52
CA VAL A 107 -8.59 5.35 -4.49
C VAL A 107 -9.72 6.07 -3.77
N ASN A 108 -9.42 7.24 -3.21
CA ASN A 108 -10.28 7.93 -2.26
C ASN A 108 -11.65 8.24 -2.85
N ARG A 109 -12.70 7.94 -2.07
CA ARG A 109 -14.11 8.09 -2.47
C ARG A 109 -14.98 8.35 -1.25
N ALA A 110 -16.02 9.15 -1.47
CA ALA A 110 -17.07 9.42 -0.50
C ALA A 110 -17.64 8.19 0.21
N LEU A 111 -17.81 8.28 1.53
CA LEU A 111 -18.59 7.32 2.31
C LEU A 111 -20.10 7.46 2.03
N SER A 112 -20.83 6.35 2.15
CA SER A 112 -22.26 6.28 1.82
C SER A 112 -23.17 7.07 2.79
N ALA A 113 -24.44 7.19 2.41
CA ALA A 113 -25.50 8.03 2.98
C ALA A 113 -25.44 9.53 2.59
N PRO A 114 -25.75 9.87 1.30
CA PRO A 114 -26.15 8.97 0.21
C PRO A 114 -24.95 8.25 -0.44
N LEU A 115 -25.21 7.20 -1.23
CA LEU A 115 -24.16 6.57 -2.02
C LEU A 115 -23.55 7.59 -2.99
N ASN A 116 -22.24 7.77 -2.92
CA ASN A 116 -21.49 8.60 -3.86
C ASN A 116 -20.22 7.85 -4.29
N ILE A 117 -20.04 7.71 -5.60
CA ILE A 117 -18.88 7.03 -6.17
C ILE A 117 -17.70 7.97 -6.45
N HIS A 118 -17.91 9.28 -6.36
CA HIS A 118 -16.89 10.29 -6.66
C HIS A 118 -15.93 10.53 -5.49
N GLY A 119 -14.78 11.13 -5.83
CA GLY A 119 -13.70 11.41 -4.90
C GLY A 119 -14.08 12.41 -3.81
N ASP A 120 -13.79 12.03 -2.58
CA ASP A 120 -13.46 12.88 -1.43
C ASP A 120 -12.52 12.07 -0.53
N HIS A 121 -12.01 12.66 0.56
CA HIS A 121 -11.07 11.98 1.46
C HIS A 121 -11.72 11.37 2.70
N SER A 122 -13.04 11.24 2.75
CA SER A 122 -13.76 10.77 3.96
C SER A 122 -13.33 9.37 4.40
N ASP A 123 -13.00 8.50 3.44
CA ASP A 123 -12.49 7.16 3.70
C ASP A 123 -11.08 7.18 4.31
N GLY A 124 -10.11 7.78 3.63
CA GLY A 124 -8.73 7.91 4.12
C GLY A 124 -8.66 8.64 5.45
N MET A 125 -9.43 9.73 5.61
CA MET A 125 -9.52 10.47 6.86
C MET A 125 -10.17 9.66 7.99
N GLY A 126 -11.07 8.74 7.67
CA GLY A 126 -11.62 7.77 8.63
C GLY A 126 -10.59 6.75 9.12
N ALA A 127 -9.53 6.51 8.34
CA ALA A 127 -8.46 5.58 8.67
C ALA A 127 -7.18 6.25 9.26
N ARG A 128 -7.15 7.57 9.43
CA ARG A 128 -5.94 8.32 9.87
C ARG A 128 -5.36 7.84 11.22
N ASP A 129 -6.21 7.36 12.11
CA ASP A 129 -5.84 6.96 13.48
C ASP A 129 -5.45 5.47 13.59
N THR A 130 -5.42 4.75 12.47
CA THR A 130 -5.16 3.29 12.42
C THR A 130 -3.69 2.93 12.58
N GLY A 131 -2.77 3.90 12.49
CA GLY A 131 -1.32 3.67 12.50
C GLY A 131 -0.73 3.32 11.13
N TRP A 132 -1.50 3.50 10.06
CA TRP A 132 -1.01 3.43 8.68
C TRP A 132 -0.36 4.74 8.26
N ILE A 133 0.71 4.64 7.48
CA ILE A 133 1.30 5.79 6.81
C ILE A 133 0.38 6.18 5.66
N GLN A 134 0.02 7.45 5.51
CA GLN A 134 -0.79 7.92 4.38
C GLN A 134 0.03 8.87 3.51
N ILE A 135 0.13 8.56 2.22
CA ILE A 135 0.85 9.35 1.22
C ILE A 135 -0.17 9.80 0.17
N TYR A 136 -0.42 11.10 0.08
CA TYR A 136 -1.41 11.67 -0.84
C TYR A 136 -0.73 12.11 -2.14
N SER A 137 -1.35 11.78 -3.26
CA SER A 137 -0.84 12.06 -4.60
C SER A 137 -1.75 13.04 -5.32
N GLU A 138 -1.19 14.12 -5.86
CA GLU A 138 -1.96 15.17 -6.54
C GLU A 138 -2.35 14.80 -7.98
N ASN A 139 -1.58 13.92 -8.62
CA ASN A 139 -1.76 13.55 -10.03
C ASN A 139 -1.32 12.10 -10.31
N ALA A 140 -1.52 11.63 -11.54
CA ALA A 140 -1.21 10.25 -11.93
C ALA A 140 0.30 9.91 -11.84
N GLN A 141 1.19 10.88 -12.12
CA GLN A 141 2.64 10.69 -11.99
C GLN A 141 3.03 10.49 -10.53
N GLU A 142 2.48 11.30 -9.62
CA GLU A 142 2.71 11.16 -8.19
C GLU A 142 2.14 9.86 -7.64
N ALA A 143 0.97 9.43 -8.09
CA ALA A 143 0.38 8.16 -7.64
C ALA A 143 1.30 6.98 -7.99
N TYR A 144 1.89 6.99 -9.18
CA TYR A 144 2.89 6.02 -9.62
C TYR A 144 4.18 6.07 -8.76
N ASP A 145 4.74 7.26 -8.59
CA ASP A 145 6.01 7.46 -7.89
C ASP A 145 5.88 7.19 -6.39
N ASN A 146 4.83 7.69 -5.75
CA ASN A 146 4.52 7.46 -4.34
C ASN A 146 4.24 5.98 -4.07
N LEU A 147 3.62 5.26 -5.00
CA LEU A 147 3.41 3.82 -4.84
C LEU A 147 4.74 3.08 -4.80
N ILE A 148 5.68 3.40 -5.70
CA ILE A 148 7.01 2.80 -5.68
C ILE A 148 7.78 3.16 -4.39
N GLN A 149 7.74 4.42 -3.98
CA GLN A 149 8.40 4.89 -2.75
C GLN A 149 7.78 4.24 -1.49
N SER A 150 6.48 3.99 -1.47
CA SER A 150 5.77 3.46 -0.30
C SER A 150 6.30 2.09 0.15
N PHE A 151 6.70 1.21 -0.77
CA PHE A 151 7.32 -0.08 -0.42
C PHE A 151 8.63 0.14 0.33
N ARG A 152 9.48 1.07 -0.11
CA ARG A 152 10.74 1.38 0.57
C ARG A 152 10.53 1.96 1.96
N ILE A 153 9.54 2.85 2.10
CA ILE A 153 9.22 3.51 3.37
C ILE A 153 8.63 2.50 4.36
N ALA A 154 7.61 1.74 3.95
CA ALA A 154 6.91 0.78 4.79
C ALA A 154 7.81 -0.41 5.20
N GLU A 155 8.60 -0.93 4.27
CA GLU A 155 9.45 -2.11 4.50
C GLU A 155 10.75 -1.79 5.25
N HIS A 156 11.13 -0.51 5.35
CA HIS A 156 12.33 -0.09 6.07
C HIS A 156 12.35 -0.70 7.47
N LEU A 157 13.49 -1.26 7.89
CA LEU A 157 13.59 -2.05 9.12
C LEU A 157 13.23 -1.27 10.39
N ASP A 158 13.53 0.03 10.40
CA ASP A 158 13.12 0.92 11.49
C ASP A 158 11.63 1.26 11.47
N ILE A 159 10.96 1.11 10.31
CA ILE A 159 9.58 1.53 10.09
C ILE A 159 8.63 0.34 10.18
N ARG A 160 8.64 -0.64 9.28
CA ARG A 160 7.77 -1.84 9.34
C ARG A 160 6.31 -1.52 9.71
N LEU A 161 5.74 -0.51 9.06
CA LEU A 161 4.34 -0.10 9.20
C LEU A 161 3.67 -0.19 7.83
N PRO A 162 2.38 -0.50 7.77
CA PRO A 162 1.65 -0.51 6.51
C PRO A 162 1.44 0.91 5.97
N ALA A 163 1.23 1.04 4.66
CA ALA A 163 1.08 2.35 4.01
C ALA A 163 -0.08 2.37 2.99
N MET A 164 -0.81 3.49 2.99
CA MET A 164 -1.84 3.85 2.03
C MET A 164 -1.28 4.88 1.06
N VAL A 165 -1.45 4.63 -0.23
CA VAL A 165 -1.12 5.58 -1.29
C VAL A 165 -2.44 6.12 -1.82
N CYS A 166 -2.79 7.29 -1.31
CA CYS A 166 -4.05 7.99 -1.51
C CYS A 166 -4.04 8.74 -2.85
N MET A 167 -5.10 8.60 -3.64
CA MET A 167 -5.34 9.38 -4.86
C MET A 167 -6.83 9.62 -5.08
N ASP A 168 -7.19 10.76 -5.66
CA ASP A 168 -8.59 11.16 -5.80
C ASP A 168 -9.35 10.30 -6.82
N GLY A 169 -10.45 9.70 -6.36
CA GLY A 169 -11.36 8.94 -7.19
C GLY A 169 -11.95 9.77 -8.32
N PHE A 170 -11.93 9.20 -9.53
CA PHE A 170 -12.31 9.82 -10.80
C PHE A 170 -11.40 10.96 -11.27
N ILE A 171 -11.01 11.89 -10.38
CA ILE A 171 -10.17 13.04 -10.76
C ILE A 171 -8.76 12.59 -11.14
N VAL A 172 -8.06 11.85 -10.28
CA VAL A 172 -6.72 11.32 -10.58
C VAL A 172 -6.82 9.91 -11.15
N SER A 173 -7.70 9.09 -10.58
CA SER A 173 -7.73 7.66 -10.92
C SER A 173 -8.25 7.35 -12.33
N HIS A 174 -9.04 8.24 -12.94
CA HIS A 174 -9.66 8.03 -14.27
C HIS A 174 -9.31 9.11 -15.30
N SER A 175 -8.73 10.25 -14.91
CA SER A 175 -8.25 11.24 -15.88
C SER A 175 -6.98 10.74 -16.54
N ILE A 176 -6.90 10.88 -17.87
CA ILE A 176 -5.68 10.54 -18.61
C ILE A 176 -4.69 11.70 -18.46
N GLU A 177 -3.48 11.36 -18.02
CA GLU A 177 -2.38 12.29 -17.88
C GLU A 177 -1.12 11.75 -18.56
N ARG A 178 -0.16 12.65 -18.79
CA ARG A 178 1.16 12.30 -19.28
C ARG A 178 2.00 11.78 -18.10
N VAL A 179 2.33 10.50 -18.10
CA VAL A 179 3.17 9.85 -17.09
C VAL A 179 4.47 9.35 -17.72
N GLU A 180 5.59 9.51 -17.02
CA GLU A 180 6.89 8.95 -17.32
C GLU A 180 7.14 7.72 -16.45
N TYR A 181 7.02 6.54 -17.07
CA TYR A 181 7.35 5.28 -16.41
C TYR A 181 8.85 5.09 -16.29
N ILE A 182 9.26 4.60 -15.12
CA ILE A 182 10.62 4.14 -14.85
C ILE A 182 10.78 2.74 -15.47
N ASP A 183 12.00 2.41 -15.90
CA ASP A 183 12.32 1.09 -16.43
C ASP A 183 12.13 0.01 -15.34
N ASP A 184 11.57 -1.15 -15.70
CA ASP A 184 11.23 -2.21 -14.73
C ASP A 184 12.41 -2.64 -13.85
N ALA A 185 13.61 -2.72 -14.44
CA ALA A 185 14.83 -3.10 -13.74
C ALA A 185 15.24 -2.07 -12.68
N ASP A 186 15.03 -0.79 -12.96
CA ASP A 186 15.35 0.31 -12.04
C ASP A 186 14.37 0.33 -10.87
N VAL A 187 13.06 0.13 -11.12
CA VAL A 187 12.06 -0.01 -10.04
C VAL A 187 12.37 -1.22 -9.15
N LYS A 188 12.64 -2.39 -9.75
CA LYS A 188 13.02 -3.60 -8.99
C LYS A 188 14.27 -3.39 -8.15
N LYS A 189 15.28 -2.70 -8.70
CA LYS A 189 16.52 -2.37 -7.99
C LYS A 189 16.29 -1.38 -6.86
N PHE A 190 15.45 -0.36 -7.08
CA PHE A 190 15.11 0.65 -6.09
C PHE A 190 14.38 0.04 -4.90
N VAL A 191 13.30 -0.70 -5.16
CA VAL A 191 12.51 -1.37 -4.12
C VAL A 191 13.33 -2.44 -3.40
N GLY A 192 14.13 -3.19 -4.16
CA GLY A 192 15.03 -4.21 -3.62
C GLY A 192 14.30 -5.45 -3.13
N LYS A 193 15.07 -6.35 -2.50
CA LYS A 193 14.57 -7.62 -1.96
C LYS A 193 13.84 -7.40 -0.64
N PHE A 194 12.65 -7.99 -0.50
CA PHE A 194 11.93 -7.97 0.76
C PHE A 194 12.70 -8.72 1.85
N VAL A 195 12.80 -8.12 3.04
CA VAL A 195 13.42 -8.74 4.21
C VAL A 195 12.32 -9.14 5.18
N SER A 196 11.99 -10.43 5.22
CA SER A 196 11.08 -10.96 6.22
C SER A 196 11.69 -10.86 7.62
N VAL A 197 10.87 -10.52 8.61
CA VAL A 197 11.27 -10.40 10.03
C VAL A 197 10.24 -11.17 10.85
N ASN A 198 10.72 -12.15 11.62
CA ASN A 198 9.89 -13.04 12.43
C ASN A 198 8.77 -13.76 11.65
N PRO A 199 9.02 -14.35 10.47
CA PRO A 199 7.96 -14.97 9.67
C PRO A 199 7.19 -16.03 10.46
N LEU A 200 5.86 -15.98 10.38
CA LEU A 200 4.94 -16.86 11.09
C LEU A 200 5.18 -18.35 10.78
N LEU A 201 5.67 -18.65 9.57
CA LEU A 201 5.93 -20.02 9.09
C LEU A 201 7.37 -20.50 9.37
N ASP A 202 8.17 -19.76 10.16
CA ASP A 202 9.49 -20.22 10.62
C ASP A 202 9.33 -21.27 11.73
N LEU A 203 9.45 -22.55 11.35
CA LEU A 203 9.35 -23.69 12.27
C LEU A 203 10.58 -23.82 13.19
N ASP A 204 11.73 -23.26 12.79
CA ASP A 204 12.96 -23.30 13.59
C ASP A 204 12.93 -22.24 14.70
N LYS A 205 12.27 -21.10 14.44
CA LYS A 205 12.11 -19.98 15.40
C LYS A 205 10.65 -19.54 15.50
N PRO A 206 9.76 -20.36 16.09
CA PRO A 206 8.34 -20.07 16.13
C PRO A 206 8.04 -18.78 16.90
N LYS A 207 7.05 -18.03 16.41
CA LYS A 207 6.59 -16.75 16.97
C LYS A 207 5.07 -16.74 17.11
N SER A 208 4.58 -16.05 18.13
CA SER A 208 3.16 -15.79 18.32
C SER A 208 2.82 -14.38 17.81
N TYR A 209 1.79 -14.29 16.97
CA TYR A 209 1.24 -13.03 16.48
C TYR A 209 -0.12 -12.77 17.12
N GLY A 210 -0.38 -11.51 17.50
CA GLY A 210 -1.65 -11.10 18.12
C GLY A 210 -1.99 -11.77 19.45
N PRO A 211 -1.05 -11.94 20.41
CA PRO A 211 -1.39 -12.48 21.72
C PRO A 211 -2.33 -11.53 22.48
N LEU A 212 -3.13 -12.07 23.40
CA LEU A 212 -3.86 -11.27 24.37
C LEU A 212 -2.85 -10.51 25.25
N ILE A 213 -2.97 -9.19 25.28
CA ILE A 213 -2.27 -8.33 26.25
C ILE A 213 -3.32 -7.61 27.10
N LEU A 214 -3.03 -7.44 28.39
CA LEU A 214 -3.94 -6.83 29.34
C LEU A 214 -3.58 -5.36 29.58
N THR A 215 -4.30 -4.71 30.50
CA THR A 215 -4.19 -3.28 30.76
C THR A 215 -2.82 -2.84 31.29
N ASP A 216 -2.01 -3.78 31.77
CA ASP A 216 -0.65 -3.55 32.28
C ASP A 216 0.41 -3.35 31.18
N LEU A 217 0.12 -3.74 29.92
CA LEU A 217 1.08 -3.64 28.81
C LEU A 217 0.50 -2.98 27.55
N TYR A 218 -0.82 -2.79 27.46
CA TYR A 218 -1.45 -2.26 26.25
C TYR A 218 -0.98 -0.83 25.92
N HIS A 219 -0.73 -0.01 26.95
CA HIS A 219 -0.29 1.37 26.73
C HIS A 219 1.15 1.42 26.20
N GLU A 220 2.04 0.60 26.75
CA GLU A 220 3.44 0.43 26.34
C GLU A 220 3.52 -0.04 24.90
N TYR A 221 2.64 -0.97 24.51
CA TYR A 221 2.54 -1.45 23.14
C TYR A 221 2.16 -0.32 22.16
N LYS A 222 1.15 0.50 22.48
CA LYS A 222 0.77 1.65 21.66
C LYS A 222 1.84 2.73 21.64
N ARG A 223 2.56 2.93 22.76
CA ARG A 223 3.69 3.85 22.84
C ARG A 223 4.83 3.42 21.90
N ALA A 224 5.19 2.14 21.90
CA ALA A 224 6.21 1.60 21.00
C ALA A 224 5.83 1.78 19.52
N GLN A 225 4.56 1.57 19.17
CA GLN A 225 4.07 1.83 17.81
C GLN A 225 4.22 3.32 17.43
N HIS A 226 3.84 4.23 18.34
CA HIS A 226 3.98 5.67 18.12
C HIS A 226 5.44 6.09 17.93
N GLU A 227 6.36 5.55 18.72
CA GLU A 227 7.81 5.82 18.60
C GLU A 227 8.40 5.40 17.25
N VAL A 228 7.77 4.46 16.56
CA VAL A 228 8.16 4.15 15.19
C VAL A 228 7.52 5.11 14.19
N MET A 229 6.25 5.46 14.37
CA MET A 229 5.58 6.42 13.49
C MET A 229 6.33 7.76 13.43
N THR A 230 6.93 8.23 14.54
CA THR A 230 7.73 9.46 14.56
C THR A 230 9.01 9.40 13.71
N LYS A 231 9.47 8.20 13.33
CA LYS A 231 10.64 8.01 12.45
C LYS A 231 10.30 8.07 10.97
N VAL A 232 9.02 7.90 10.61
CA VAL A 232 8.54 7.87 9.21
C VAL A 232 8.98 9.09 8.41
N PRO A 233 8.85 10.34 8.90
CA PRO A 233 9.24 11.52 8.13
C PRO A 233 10.70 11.51 7.68
N LYS A 234 11.60 11.05 8.56
CA LYS A 234 13.04 10.96 8.24
C LYS A 234 13.28 9.93 7.12
N VAL A 235 12.72 8.73 7.26
CA VAL A 235 12.88 7.66 6.26
C VAL A 235 12.23 8.05 4.93
N ALA A 236 11.07 8.69 4.96
CA ALA A 236 10.40 9.18 3.75
C ALA A 236 11.29 10.18 2.98
N LEU A 237 11.93 11.12 3.67
CA LEU A 237 12.86 12.07 3.04
C LEU A 237 14.12 11.41 2.48
N GLU A 238 14.66 10.40 3.16
CA GLU A 238 15.80 9.62 2.67
C GLU A 238 15.44 8.84 1.39
N VAL A 239 14.29 8.17 1.39
CA VAL A 239 13.75 7.46 0.22
C VAL A 239 13.47 8.43 -0.94
N ALA A 240 12.87 9.60 -0.66
CA ALA A 240 12.63 10.62 -1.67
C ALA A 240 13.93 11.14 -2.31
N ALA A 241 14.99 11.34 -1.52
CA ALA A 241 16.29 11.75 -2.04
C ALA A 241 16.97 10.66 -2.90
N GLU A 242 16.78 9.38 -2.57
CA GLU A 242 17.21 8.26 -3.42
C GLU A 242 16.40 8.19 -4.71
N PHE A 243 15.09 8.42 -4.63
CA PHE A 243 14.19 8.44 -5.77
C PHE A 243 14.51 9.60 -6.74
N GLU A 244 14.83 10.78 -6.21
CA GLU A 244 15.28 11.94 -6.98
C GLU A 244 16.57 11.64 -7.75
N LYS A 245 17.54 10.95 -7.12
CA LYS A 245 18.78 10.56 -7.82
C LYS A 245 18.52 9.60 -8.99
N MET A 246 17.52 8.74 -8.88
CA MET A 246 17.17 7.77 -9.91
C MET A 246 16.37 8.41 -11.06
N THR A 247 15.45 9.32 -10.73
CA THR A 247 14.41 9.78 -11.67
C THR A 247 14.51 11.26 -12.05
N GLY A 248 15.25 12.06 -11.28
CA GLY A 248 15.25 13.52 -11.34
C GLY A 248 14.00 14.18 -10.75
N ARG A 249 13.03 13.42 -10.25
CA ARG A 249 11.78 13.94 -9.66
C ARG A 249 11.93 14.06 -8.15
N LYS A 250 11.69 15.26 -7.63
CA LYS A 250 11.90 15.60 -6.22
C LYS A 250 10.60 15.53 -5.45
N TYR A 251 10.64 14.89 -4.29
CA TYR A 251 9.52 14.81 -3.34
C TYR A 251 9.93 15.31 -1.96
N GLY A 252 8.95 15.87 -1.24
CA GLY A 252 9.08 16.35 0.13
C GLY A 252 7.93 15.83 1.00
N LEU A 253 7.79 16.38 2.20
CA LEU A 253 6.64 16.07 3.08
C LEU A 253 5.45 17.01 2.84
N PHE A 254 5.71 18.20 2.29
CA PHE A 254 4.76 19.29 2.05
C PHE A 254 5.17 20.07 0.81
#